data_AF-A0AAU4KH44-F1
#
_entry.id   AF-A0AAU4KH44-F1
#
_cell.length_a   1.000
_cell.length_b   1.000
_cell.length_c   1.000
_cell.angle_alpha   90.00
_cell.angle_beta   90.00
_cell.angle_gamma   90.00
#
_symmetry.space_group_name_H-M   'P 1'
#
loop_
_entity.id
_entity.type
_entity.pdbx_description
1 polymer ?
#
loop_
_entity_poly.entity_id
_entity_poly.type
_entity_poly.pdbx_seq_one_letter_code
_entity_poly.pdbx_strand_id
1 'polypeptide(L)'
;MAAPSQTEKFAACLRMLKDRSGRGYDRLGKEAGVSGSSLHRYCSGLGVPTDYRVVHSFGKVCGASPEELRELHRLWALADTDRNAPAVSAVTTEGGPEPEPTPDGPVVTARTTSGSDAAAPPETAPAGTGKPPRSRVPEKLSSRFAVLAGAVVVVMGLVAGFVWMPADAPPSAEDGLLYSSACKSVSMGQHDECVREVQTLLVRAKGRLAVDGDFGPETLLRLTAFQVLAGMPASSVVDEETKKALYAQKVSMATWSRDKVAKRIREVFAEDPGTAVAIARCASFLDPLWVLPNTNGSRNWGVFQISDVRLRELGGTPLRAFDPEWNIRAAHRLWSARHDFHDWPSCEAALKDSKNSKNSKNSKDSKDTVKS
;
A
#
# COMPACT_ATOMS: atom_id res chain seq x y z
N MET A 1 27.97 -12.43 -14.28
CA MET A 1 27.45 -12.76 -12.93
C MET A 1 26.10 -12.08 -12.78
N ALA A 2 25.16 -12.65 -12.02
CA ALA A 2 23.93 -11.93 -11.65
C ALA A 2 24.27 -10.78 -10.68
N ALA A 3 23.46 -9.71 -10.68
CA ALA A 3 23.58 -8.67 -9.66
C ALA A 3 23.09 -9.20 -8.30
N PRO A 4 23.71 -8.82 -7.16
CA PRO A 4 23.27 -9.26 -5.84
C PRO A 4 21.84 -8.77 -5.53
N SER A 5 21.06 -9.57 -4.82
CA SER A 5 19.69 -9.23 -4.37
C SER A 5 19.70 -8.02 -3.43
N GLN A 6 18.55 -7.37 -3.20
CA GLN A 6 18.50 -6.25 -2.26
C GLN A 6 18.81 -6.74 -0.83
N THR A 7 18.35 -7.95 -0.46
CA THR A 7 18.70 -8.64 0.77
C THR A 7 20.22 -8.83 0.95
N GLU A 8 20.95 -9.23 -0.09
CA GLU A 8 22.40 -9.41 0.03
C GLU A 8 23.16 -8.08 0.06
N LYS A 9 22.72 -7.05 -0.66
CA LYS A 9 23.27 -5.69 -0.53
C LYS A 9 23.06 -5.14 0.88
N PHE A 10 21.88 -5.34 1.45
CA PHE A 10 21.54 -4.98 2.83
C PHE A 10 22.42 -5.74 3.84
N ALA A 11 22.55 -7.06 3.70
CA ALA A 11 23.41 -7.89 4.53
C ALA A 11 24.88 -7.47 4.46
N ALA A 12 25.41 -7.16 3.27
CA ALA A 12 26.76 -6.64 3.09
C ALA A 12 26.99 -5.29 3.80
N CYS A 13 26.00 -4.38 3.75
CA CYS A 13 26.05 -3.12 4.49
C CYS A 13 26.05 -3.35 6.01
N LEU A 14 25.23 -4.27 6.52
CA LEU A 14 25.24 -4.65 7.94
C LEU A 14 26.59 -5.24 8.36
N ARG A 15 27.18 -6.13 7.56
CA ARG A 15 28.52 -6.70 7.81
C ARG A 15 29.58 -5.60 7.90
N MET A 16 29.65 -4.70 6.92
CA MET A 16 30.59 -3.57 6.90
C MET A 16 30.53 -2.72 8.18
N LEU A 17 29.32 -2.39 8.65
CA LEU A 17 29.12 -1.63 9.90
C LEU A 17 29.57 -2.43 11.14
N LYS A 18 29.21 -3.72 11.23
CA LYS A 18 29.61 -4.61 12.33
C LYS A 18 31.12 -4.87 12.37
N ASP A 19 31.77 -4.99 11.21
CA ASP A 19 33.22 -5.18 11.11
C ASP A 19 33.98 -3.91 11.49
N ARG A 20 33.55 -2.73 11.00
CA ARG A 20 34.11 -1.44 11.45
C ARG A 20 33.93 -1.21 12.95
N SER A 21 32.82 -1.66 13.53
CA SER A 21 32.58 -1.51 14.97
C SER A 21 33.49 -2.38 15.85
N GLY A 22 34.21 -3.36 15.30
CA GLY A 22 35.12 -4.24 16.03
C GLY A 22 34.43 -5.15 17.07
N ARG A 23 33.11 -5.33 16.99
CA ARG A 23 32.31 -5.97 18.05
C ARG A 23 31.63 -7.27 17.60
N GLY A 24 31.48 -8.19 18.57
CA GLY A 24 30.77 -9.46 18.40
C GLY A 24 29.24 -9.31 18.40
N TYR A 25 28.57 -10.26 17.75
CA TYR A 25 27.12 -10.22 17.52
C TYR A 25 26.28 -10.15 18.80
N ASP A 26 26.66 -10.83 19.88
CA ASP A 26 25.85 -10.86 21.11
C ASP A 26 25.82 -9.50 21.83
N ARG A 27 26.95 -8.80 21.86
CA ARG A 27 27.04 -7.44 22.42
C ARG A 27 26.32 -6.42 21.52
N LEU A 28 26.47 -6.53 20.20
CA LEU A 28 25.71 -5.70 19.25
C LEU A 28 24.21 -5.95 19.38
N GLY A 29 23.78 -7.21 19.51
CA GLY A 29 22.38 -7.60 19.64
C GLY A 29 21.74 -7.04 20.91
N LYS A 30 22.38 -7.24 22.06
CA LYS A 30 21.89 -6.73 23.34
C LYS A 30 21.70 -5.21 23.36
N GLU A 31 22.60 -4.46 22.71
CA GLU A 31 22.49 -3.00 22.58
C GLU A 31 21.51 -2.58 21.46
N ALA A 32 21.32 -3.39 20.40
CA ALA A 32 20.36 -3.13 19.32
C ALA A 32 18.92 -3.58 19.62
N GLY A 33 18.69 -4.39 20.66
CA GLY A 33 17.38 -4.90 21.08
C GLY A 33 16.98 -6.26 20.52
N VAL A 34 17.93 -7.08 20.05
CA VAL A 34 17.68 -8.41 19.45
C VAL A 34 18.74 -9.45 19.86
N SER A 35 18.53 -10.75 19.57
CA SER A 35 19.56 -11.76 19.85
C SER A 35 20.77 -11.64 18.90
N GLY A 36 21.95 -12.05 19.38
CA GLY A 36 23.15 -12.15 18.52
C GLY A 36 22.93 -13.08 17.32
N SER A 37 22.19 -14.18 17.52
CA SER A 37 21.76 -15.09 16.43
C SER A 37 20.84 -14.43 15.40
N SER A 38 20.02 -13.45 15.79
CA SER A 38 19.19 -12.68 14.86
C SER A 38 20.05 -11.73 14.02
N LEU A 39 20.96 -10.98 14.65
CA LEU A 39 21.92 -10.15 13.91
C LEU A 39 22.79 -10.98 12.97
N HIS A 40 23.26 -12.16 13.40
CA HIS A 40 24.01 -13.06 12.53
C HIS A 40 23.18 -13.45 11.31
N ARG A 41 21.90 -13.83 11.45
CA ARG A 41 21.04 -14.12 10.30
C ARG A 41 20.92 -12.93 9.35
N TYR A 42 20.69 -11.71 9.86
CA TYR A 42 20.55 -10.51 9.04
C TYR A 42 21.84 -10.17 8.30
N CYS A 43 23.00 -10.22 8.98
CA CYS A 43 24.31 -10.02 8.37
C CYS A 43 24.71 -11.15 7.40
N SER A 44 24.15 -12.35 7.52
CA SER A 44 24.33 -13.47 6.58
C SER A 44 23.32 -13.48 5.41
N GLY A 45 22.44 -12.49 5.28
CA GLY A 45 21.39 -12.47 4.25
C GLY A 45 20.25 -13.46 4.48
N LEU A 46 20.25 -14.20 5.60
CA LEU A 46 19.27 -15.23 5.96
C LEU A 46 17.98 -14.64 6.57
N GLY A 47 17.62 -13.42 6.19
CA GLY A 47 16.42 -12.71 6.63
C GLY A 47 16.59 -11.18 6.66
N VAL A 48 15.47 -10.48 6.64
CA VAL A 48 15.39 -9.01 6.75
C VAL A 48 14.51 -8.69 7.97
N PRO A 49 14.95 -7.84 8.93
CA PRO A 49 14.13 -7.43 10.07
C PRO A 49 12.79 -6.84 9.63
N THR A 50 11.71 -7.13 10.35
CA THR A 50 10.40 -6.52 10.08
C THR A 50 10.25 -5.12 10.67
N ASP A 51 11.03 -4.76 11.69
CA ASP A 51 11.01 -3.43 12.31
C ASP A 51 12.33 -2.68 12.08
N TYR A 52 12.24 -1.55 11.36
CA TYR A 52 13.40 -0.70 11.04
C TYR A 52 14.09 -0.15 12.30
N ARG A 53 13.42 -0.08 13.46
CA ARG A 53 14.05 0.34 14.73
C ARG A 53 15.22 -0.57 15.12
N VAL A 54 15.15 -1.86 14.82
CA VAL A 54 16.27 -2.80 15.03
C VAL A 54 17.46 -2.42 14.15
N VAL A 55 17.19 -2.11 12.88
CA VAL A 55 18.19 -1.74 11.86
C VAL A 55 18.85 -0.41 12.21
N HIS A 56 18.05 0.61 12.53
CA HIS A 56 18.53 1.92 12.97
C HIS A 56 19.32 1.82 14.28
N SER A 57 18.83 1.07 15.28
CA SER A 57 19.54 0.87 16.55
C SER A 57 20.89 0.19 16.34
N PHE A 58 20.92 -0.90 15.57
CA PHE A 58 22.17 -1.57 15.15
C PHE A 58 23.14 -0.58 14.47
N GLY A 59 22.67 0.20 13.49
CA GLY A 59 23.48 1.21 12.82
C GLY A 59 24.06 2.25 13.78
N LYS A 60 23.25 2.77 14.70
CA LYS A 60 23.71 3.71 15.75
C LYS A 60 24.74 3.06 16.68
N VAL A 61 24.53 1.82 17.11
CA VAL A 61 25.45 1.06 17.98
C VAL A 61 26.77 0.72 17.28
N CYS A 62 26.77 0.56 15.94
CA CYS A 62 27.96 0.41 15.12
C CYS A 62 28.66 1.73 14.74
N GLY A 63 28.13 2.89 15.15
CA GLY A 63 28.70 4.19 14.80
C GLY A 63 28.52 4.56 13.33
N ALA A 64 27.35 4.30 12.75
CA ALA A 64 26.98 4.75 11.42
C ALA A 64 26.73 6.28 11.34
N SER A 65 27.19 6.92 10.26
CA SER A 65 26.88 8.33 9.98
C SER A 65 25.40 8.52 9.53
N PRO A 66 24.89 9.77 9.48
CA PRO A 66 23.56 10.04 8.91
C PRO A 66 23.39 9.54 7.47
N GLU A 67 24.45 9.58 6.66
CA GLU A 67 24.50 9.11 5.26
C GLU A 67 24.34 7.59 5.22
N GLU A 68 25.09 6.88 6.07
CA GLU A 68 25.06 5.43 6.17
C GLU A 68 23.73 4.93 6.74
N LEU A 69 23.12 5.66 7.67
CA LEU A 69 21.77 5.34 8.18
C LEU A 69 20.69 5.53 7.10
N ARG A 70 20.82 6.52 6.22
CA ARG A 70 19.93 6.74 5.07
C ARG A 70 20.11 5.66 4.00
N GLU A 71 21.34 5.25 3.71
CA GLU A 71 21.61 4.12 2.81
C GLU A 71 21.14 2.78 3.41
N LEU A 72 21.34 2.57 4.71
CA LEU A 72 20.87 1.37 5.42
C LEU A 72 19.33 1.30 5.46
N HIS A 73 18.65 2.44 5.65
CA HIS A 73 17.18 2.53 5.50
C HIS A 73 16.74 2.17 4.08
N ARG A 74 17.43 2.71 3.07
CA ARG A 74 17.13 2.46 1.65
C ARG A 74 17.28 0.98 1.29
N LEU A 75 18.39 0.37 1.68
CA LEU A 75 18.66 -1.05 1.47
C LEU A 75 17.69 -1.95 2.24
N TRP A 76 17.34 -1.58 3.47
CA TRP A 76 16.31 -2.27 4.24
C TRP A 76 14.95 -2.22 3.53
N ALA A 77 14.48 -1.04 3.13
CA ALA A 77 13.14 -0.88 2.54
C ALA A 77 12.98 -1.64 1.21
N LEU A 78 14.05 -1.71 0.41
CA LEU A 78 14.09 -2.54 -0.80
C LEU A 78 14.11 -4.04 -0.48
N ALA A 79 14.86 -4.48 0.53
CA ALA A 79 14.91 -5.90 0.93
C ALA A 79 13.62 -6.35 1.67
N ASP A 80 12.96 -5.44 2.39
CA ASP A 80 11.65 -5.63 3.01
C ASP A 80 10.56 -5.77 1.94
N THR A 81 10.69 -4.99 0.86
CA THR A 81 9.86 -5.10 -0.35
C THR A 81 10.03 -6.47 -1.03
N ASP A 82 11.27 -6.91 -1.31
CA ASP A 82 11.55 -8.24 -1.87
C ASP A 82 10.92 -9.36 -1.00
N ARG A 83 10.97 -9.23 0.34
CA ARG A 83 10.40 -10.19 1.30
C ARG A 83 8.86 -10.19 1.31
N ASN A 84 8.23 -9.04 1.06
CA ASN A 84 6.77 -8.87 1.11
C ASN A 84 6.10 -9.08 -0.26
N ALA A 85 6.88 -9.21 -1.34
CA ALA A 85 6.35 -9.56 -2.66
C ALA A 85 5.62 -10.90 -2.58
N PRO A 86 4.38 -11.02 -3.10
CA PRO A 86 3.72 -12.31 -3.18
C PRO A 86 4.56 -13.22 -4.07
N ALA A 87 4.78 -14.47 -3.63
CA ALA A 87 5.49 -15.46 -4.42
C ALA A 87 4.69 -15.76 -5.71
N VAL A 88 5.01 -15.05 -6.79
CA VAL A 88 4.50 -15.34 -8.14
C VAL A 88 4.98 -16.75 -8.46
N SER A 89 4.06 -17.71 -8.39
CA SER A 89 4.40 -19.11 -8.56
C SER A 89 4.92 -19.32 -9.98
N ALA A 90 6.25 -19.43 -10.10
CA ALA A 90 6.85 -20.09 -11.23
C ALA A 90 6.29 -21.52 -11.25
N VAL A 91 5.42 -21.80 -12.22
CA VAL A 91 4.87 -23.13 -12.44
C VAL A 91 5.97 -23.95 -13.11
N THR A 92 6.97 -24.33 -12.32
CA THR A 92 7.98 -25.30 -12.71
C THR A 92 7.30 -26.66 -12.78
N THR A 93 6.95 -27.08 -14.00
CA THR A 93 6.40 -28.41 -14.25
C THR A 93 7.52 -29.45 -14.17
N GLU A 94 7.81 -29.93 -12.96
CA GLU A 94 8.53 -31.19 -12.76
C GLU A 94 7.63 -32.16 -11.98
N GLY A 95 7.41 -33.33 -12.58
CA GLY A 95 6.71 -34.45 -11.96
C GLY A 95 7.67 -35.60 -11.70
N GLY A 96 7.65 -36.14 -10.49
CA GLY A 96 8.49 -37.25 -10.04
C GLY A 96 7.94 -37.74 -8.70
N PRO A 97 7.93 -39.06 -8.42
CA PRO A 97 6.89 -39.64 -7.57
C PRO A 97 7.15 -39.58 -6.05
N GLU A 98 6.03 -39.64 -5.34
CA GLU A 98 5.89 -39.76 -3.88
C GLU A 98 6.30 -41.17 -3.38
N PRO A 99 7.06 -41.28 -2.27
CA PRO A 99 7.36 -42.56 -1.63
C PRO A 99 6.32 -42.93 -0.56
N GLU A 100 5.69 -44.11 -0.70
CA GLU A 100 4.73 -44.64 0.28
C GLU A 100 5.38 -45.03 1.63
N PRO A 101 4.69 -44.83 2.78
CA PRO A 101 5.10 -45.37 4.07
C PRO A 101 4.37 -46.69 4.40
N THR A 102 5.08 -47.82 4.40
CA THR A 102 4.57 -49.10 4.95
C THR A 102 4.63 -49.15 6.50
N PRO A 103 3.70 -49.85 7.18
CA PRO A 103 3.50 -49.74 8.62
C PRO A 103 4.18 -50.84 9.45
N ASP A 104 4.33 -50.61 10.77
CA ASP A 104 4.10 -51.66 11.78
C ASP A 104 3.73 -51.08 13.18
N GLY A 105 3.17 -51.91 14.07
CA GLY A 105 2.57 -51.51 15.37
C GLY A 105 3.48 -51.70 16.61
N PRO A 106 2.93 -51.87 17.85
CA PRO A 106 1.50 -52.07 18.20
C PRO A 106 0.93 -51.34 19.46
N VAL A 107 -0.38 -51.04 19.40
CA VAL A 107 -1.46 -51.29 20.42
C VAL A 107 -1.23 -51.02 21.92
N VAL A 108 -2.15 -50.22 22.53
CA VAL A 108 -2.98 -50.62 23.70
C VAL A 108 -4.28 -49.78 23.78
N THR A 109 -5.37 -50.41 24.25
CA THR A 109 -6.78 -49.94 24.34
C THR A 109 -7.02 -48.74 25.29
N ALA A 110 -7.97 -47.82 25.07
CA ALA A 110 -9.46 -47.95 25.04
C ALA A 110 -10.08 -48.42 26.40
N ARG A 111 -11.29 -48.05 26.84
CA ARG A 111 -12.63 -47.93 26.20
C ARG A 111 -13.56 -47.09 27.14
N THR A 112 -14.77 -46.61 26.88
CA THR A 112 -15.76 -46.69 25.76
C THR A 112 -16.29 -45.24 25.47
N THR A 113 -17.54 -44.74 25.40
CA THR A 113 -19.01 -45.06 25.29
C THR A 113 -19.69 -43.68 25.07
N SER A 114 -20.86 -43.41 24.45
CA SER A 114 -21.82 -44.03 23.50
C SER A 114 -22.75 -42.88 23.01
N GLY A 115 -23.55 -42.90 21.93
CA GLY A 115 -23.88 -43.93 20.95
C GLY A 115 -24.92 -43.44 19.90
N SER A 116 -25.76 -44.38 19.42
CA SER A 116 -26.92 -44.32 18.49
C SER A 116 -27.96 -43.19 18.62
N ASP A 117 -28.79 -42.85 17.62
CA ASP A 117 -29.39 -43.69 16.55
C ASP A 117 -29.67 -42.97 15.20
N ALA A 118 -30.06 -43.72 14.15
CA ALA A 118 -30.46 -43.21 12.83
C ALA A 118 -31.56 -44.07 12.15
N ALA A 119 -32.48 -43.47 11.36
CA ALA A 119 -33.48 -44.19 10.55
C ALA A 119 -34.09 -43.37 9.37
N ALA A 120 -34.18 -44.00 8.18
CA ALA A 120 -34.95 -43.61 6.96
C ALA A 120 -34.77 -44.72 5.88
N PRO A 121 -35.47 -44.76 4.72
CA PRO A 121 -36.81 -44.27 4.31
C PRO A 121 -37.76 -45.49 4.06
N PRO A 122 -38.86 -45.46 3.22
CA PRO A 122 -38.88 -45.34 1.73
C PRO A 122 -39.88 -44.26 1.22
N GLU A 123 -39.76 -43.61 0.04
CA GLU A 123 -39.70 -44.03 -1.38
C GLU A 123 -41.06 -44.28 -2.09
N THR A 124 -41.44 -43.37 -3.02
CA THR A 124 -41.92 -43.73 -4.38
C THR A 124 -41.76 -42.54 -5.35
N ALA A 125 -41.53 -42.82 -6.64
CA ALA A 125 -41.41 -41.87 -7.76
C ALA A 125 -42.59 -42.13 -8.78
N PRO A 126 -42.63 -41.70 -10.08
CA PRO A 126 -41.58 -41.08 -10.92
C PRO A 126 -42.02 -40.00 -11.97
N ALA A 127 -41.03 -39.62 -12.80
CA ALA A 127 -41.14 -39.21 -14.21
C ALA A 127 -41.53 -37.77 -14.59
N GLY A 128 -40.64 -37.15 -15.41
CA GLY A 128 -40.85 -35.88 -16.12
C GLY A 128 -39.59 -35.49 -16.90
N THR A 129 -39.59 -35.64 -18.23
CA THR A 129 -38.41 -35.49 -19.10
C THR A 129 -38.33 -34.10 -19.75
N GLY A 130 -37.11 -33.55 -19.93
CA GLY A 130 -36.92 -32.29 -20.68
C GLY A 130 -35.47 -31.83 -20.82
N LYS A 131 -35.00 -31.66 -22.06
CA LYS A 131 -33.74 -30.96 -22.40
C LYS A 131 -34.00 -29.45 -22.57
N PRO A 132 -33.00 -28.56 -22.39
CA PRO A 132 -33.21 -27.12 -22.50
C PRO A 132 -33.27 -26.65 -23.98
N PRO A 133 -34.14 -25.68 -24.31
CA PRO A 133 -34.17 -25.05 -25.63
C PRO A 133 -33.07 -23.98 -25.78
N ARG A 134 -32.53 -23.84 -27.00
CA ARG A 134 -31.63 -22.74 -27.38
C ARG A 134 -32.42 -21.54 -27.91
N SER A 135 -31.78 -20.37 -27.82
CA SER A 135 -31.95 -19.14 -28.63
C SER A 135 -33.13 -19.04 -29.61
N ARG A 136 -33.90 -17.94 -29.51
CA ARG A 136 -34.55 -17.29 -30.66
C ARG A 136 -34.35 -15.78 -30.61
N VAL A 137 -34.02 -15.22 -31.76
CA VAL A 137 -33.90 -13.77 -32.01
C VAL A 137 -35.20 -13.27 -32.64
N PRO A 138 -35.73 -12.10 -32.25
CA PRO A 138 -36.71 -11.37 -33.06
C PRO A 138 -35.98 -10.56 -34.13
N GLU A 139 -36.11 -10.97 -35.38
CA GLU A 139 -35.61 -10.24 -36.56
C GLU A 139 -36.69 -9.28 -37.09
N LYS A 140 -36.29 -8.31 -37.93
CA LYS A 140 -37.10 -7.49 -38.86
C LYS A 140 -37.90 -6.31 -38.27
N LEU A 141 -38.15 -5.24 -39.04
CA LEU A 141 -37.36 -4.60 -40.13
C LEU A 141 -37.96 -3.21 -40.39
N SER A 142 -37.15 -2.16 -40.52
CA SER A 142 -37.57 -0.91 -41.16
C SER A 142 -36.37 -0.16 -41.72
N SER A 143 -36.39 0.10 -43.03
CA SER A 143 -35.35 0.86 -43.75
C SER A 143 -36.03 1.82 -44.72
N ARG A 144 -35.84 3.13 -44.50
CA ARG A 144 -35.61 4.25 -45.45
C ARG A 144 -34.97 5.39 -44.60
N PHE A 145 -34.09 6.28 -45.07
CA PHE A 145 -33.63 6.58 -46.43
C PHE A 145 -32.10 6.72 -46.50
N ALA A 146 -31.52 6.31 -47.63
CA ALA A 146 -30.28 6.87 -48.17
C ALA A 146 -30.67 7.99 -49.18
N VAL A 147 -29.79 8.82 -49.75
CA VAL A 147 -28.32 8.95 -49.73
C VAL A 147 -27.98 10.38 -50.17
N LEU A 148 -26.75 10.88 -49.95
CA LEU A 148 -26.03 11.70 -50.95
C LEU A 148 -24.57 11.95 -50.55
N ALA A 149 -23.65 11.40 -51.33
CA ALA A 149 -22.27 11.86 -51.42
C ALA A 149 -22.09 12.55 -52.78
N GLY A 150 -21.42 13.71 -52.78
CA GLY A 150 -21.03 14.45 -53.99
C GLY A 150 -19.51 14.57 -54.07
N ALA A 151 -18.94 14.57 -55.27
CA ALA A 151 -17.52 14.28 -55.48
C ALA A 151 -16.62 15.51 -55.69
N VAL A 152 -15.40 15.39 -55.14
CA VAL A 152 -14.10 15.86 -55.64
C VAL A 152 -14.05 17.10 -56.56
N VAL A 153 -13.34 18.13 -56.08
CA VAL A 153 -12.50 19.01 -56.92
C VAL A 153 -11.12 19.09 -56.30
N VAL A 154 -10.07 19.00 -57.11
CA VAL A 154 -8.66 19.13 -56.68
C VAL A 154 -8.27 20.59 -56.62
N VAL A 155 -7.70 21.04 -55.50
CA VAL A 155 -6.99 22.32 -55.38
C VAL A 155 -5.59 22.09 -54.79
N MET A 156 -4.66 21.65 -55.63
CA MET A 156 -3.23 21.78 -55.37
C MET A 156 -2.82 23.20 -55.78
N GLY A 157 -2.52 24.08 -54.82
CA GLY A 157 -2.23 25.49 -55.13
C GLY A 157 -1.88 26.37 -53.93
N LEU A 158 -0.60 26.36 -53.54
CA LEU A 158 0.11 27.50 -52.94
C LEU A 158 -0.48 28.14 -51.66
N VAL A 159 -0.28 27.48 -50.52
CA VAL A 159 0.18 28.18 -49.30
C VAL A 159 1.52 27.56 -48.88
N ALA A 160 2.59 27.93 -49.61
CA ALA A 160 3.95 27.64 -49.19
C ALA A 160 4.28 28.53 -47.98
N GLY A 161 4.45 27.95 -46.79
CA GLY A 161 4.68 28.72 -45.57
C GLY A 161 4.31 28.03 -44.26
N PHE A 162 3.55 26.93 -44.29
CA PHE A 162 3.37 26.11 -43.08
C PHE A 162 4.65 25.31 -42.80
N VAL A 163 5.53 25.90 -41.99
CA VAL A 163 6.69 25.23 -41.42
C VAL A 163 6.18 23.98 -40.68
N TRP A 164 6.67 22.81 -41.10
CA TRP A 164 6.40 21.56 -40.39
C TRP A 164 7.25 21.57 -39.13
N MET A 165 6.75 22.28 -38.11
CA MET A 165 7.34 22.31 -36.78
C MET A 165 7.44 20.85 -36.31
N PRO A 166 8.63 20.32 -36.00
CA PRO A 166 8.68 19.04 -35.31
C PRO A 166 7.94 19.25 -33.98
N ALA A 167 6.93 18.44 -33.71
CA ALA A 167 6.41 18.37 -32.36
C ALA A 167 7.55 17.88 -31.49
N ASP A 168 7.95 18.66 -30.47
CA ASP A 168 9.03 18.30 -29.57
C ASP A 168 8.81 16.87 -29.08
N ALA A 169 9.77 15.99 -29.38
CA ALA A 169 9.74 14.65 -28.83
C ALA A 169 9.73 14.80 -27.29
N PRO A 170 8.85 14.10 -26.56
CA PRO A 170 8.88 14.15 -25.11
C PRO A 170 10.30 13.77 -24.67
N PRO A 171 10.96 14.57 -23.81
CA PRO A 171 12.38 14.41 -23.53
C PRO A 171 12.66 12.97 -23.11
N SER A 172 13.74 12.41 -23.66
CA SER A 172 14.15 11.03 -23.40
C SER A 172 14.21 10.82 -21.88
N ALA A 173 13.64 9.73 -21.38
CA ALA A 173 13.64 9.48 -19.93
C ALA A 173 15.07 9.55 -19.36
N GLU A 174 16.06 9.09 -20.12
CA GLU A 174 17.50 9.14 -19.82
C GLU A 174 18.04 10.54 -19.47
N ASP A 175 17.43 11.63 -19.97
CA ASP A 175 17.90 13.02 -19.79
C ASP A 175 17.41 13.66 -18.48
N GLY A 176 16.60 12.96 -17.68
CA GLY A 176 16.04 13.47 -16.43
C GLY A 176 17.05 13.62 -15.29
N LEU A 177 16.94 14.67 -14.47
CA LEU A 177 17.84 14.95 -13.34
C LEU A 177 18.04 13.75 -12.40
N LEU A 178 17.00 12.92 -12.18
CA LEU A 178 17.11 11.75 -11.30
C LEU A 178 18.02 10.64 -11.84
N TYR A 179 18.38 10.66 -13.14
CA TYR A 179 19.36 9.74 -13.74
C TYR A 179 20.79 10.26 -13.68
N SER A 180 21.01 11.50 -13.21
CA SER A 180 22.35 11.99 -12.90
C SER A 180 23.04 11.13 -11.83
N SER A 181 24.37 11.08 -11.87
CA SER A 181 25.19 10.32 -10.90
C SER A 181 25.02 10.79 -9.45
N ALA A 182 24.60 12.04 -9.24
CA ALA A 182 24.24 12.59 -7.93
C ALA A 182 22.93 11.96 -7.41
N CYS A 183 21.90 11.88 -8.25
CA CYS A 183 20.57 11.42 -7.88
C CYS A 183 20.41 9.88 -7.91
N LYS A 184 21.48 9.14 -7.58
CA LYS A 184 21.54 7.66 -7.66
C LYS A 184 20.34 6.99 -7.00
N SER A 185 19.87 7.50 -5.86
CA SER A 185 18.60 7.08 -5.26
C SER A 185 18.13 8.08 -4.20
N VAL A 186 16.85 8.48 -4.26
CA VAL A 186 16.29 9.51 -3.36
C VAL A 186 15.45 8.87 -2.25
N SER A 187 15.63 9.29 -1.00
CA SER A 187 15.00 8.68 0.19
C SER A 187 14.81 9.66 1.35
N MET A 188 14.04 9.25 2.36
CA MET A 188 13.71 10.10 3.52
C MET A 188 14.94 10.63 4.26
N GLY A 189 14.90 11.91 4.62
CA GLY A 189 16.03 12.62 5.23
C GLY A 189 17.13 13.03 4.24
N GLN A 190 16.88 12.96 2.93
CA GLN A 190 17.62 13.73 1.94
C GLN A 190 17.01 15.14 1.82
N HIS A 191 17.84 16.09 1.39
CA HIS A 191 17.47 17.49 1.23
C HIS A 191 18.41 18.14 0.21
N ASP A 192 17.95 18.20 -1.04
CA ASP A 192 18.72 18.51 -2.25
C ASP A 192 17.79 18.66 -3.49
N GLU A 193 18.36 18.97 -4.66
CA GLU A 193 17.60 19.16 -5.89
C GLU A 193 17.05 17.86 -6.51
N CYS A 194 17.59 16.69 -6.14
CA CYS A 194 16.99 15.40 -6.53
C CYS A 194 15.64 15.21 -5.81
N VAL A 195 15.56 15.62 -4.54
CA VAL A 195 14.28 15.67 -3.81
C VAL A 195 13.32 16.69 -4.43
N ARG A 196 13.80 17.89 -4.78
CA ARG A 196 12.96 18.93 -5.42
C ARG A 196 12.32 18.43 -6.72
N GLU A 197 13.08 17.72 -7.55
CA GLU A 197 12.58 17.11 -8.77
C GLU A 197 11.56 16.00 -8.49
N VAL A 198 11.80 15.12 -7.52
CA VAL A 198 10.82 14.10 -7.09
C VAL A 198 9.50 14.74 -6.65
N GLN A 199 9.55 15.80 -5.84
CA GLN A 199 8.38 16.56 -5.41
C GLN A 199 7.66 17.22 -6.60
N THR A 200 8.41 17.80 -7.53
CA THR A 200 7.89 18.43 -8.76
C THR A 200 7.15 17.42 -9.64
N LEU A 201 7.71 16.22 -9.83
CA LEU A 201 7.09 15.14 -10.58
C LEU A 201 5.83 14.58 -9.88
N LEU A 202 5.84 14.48 -8.54
CA LEU A 202 4.66 14.11 -7.75
C LEU A 202 3.53 15.17 -7.84
N VAL A 203 3.86 16.46 -7.78
CA VAL A 203 2.88 17.56 -8.00
C VAL A 203 2.34 17.53 -9.43
N ARG A 204 3.19 17.27 -10.43
CA ARG A 204 2.80 17.12 -11.84
C ARG A 204 1.79 15.98 -12.02
N ALA A 205 2.00 14.85 -11.33
CA ALA A 205 1.08 13.72 -11.20
C ALA A 205 -0.18 14.01 -10.34
N LYS A 206 -0.43 15.26 -9.93
CA LYS A 206 -1.55 15.74 -9.10
C LYS A 206 -1.48 15.34 -7.62
N GLY A 207 -0.30 14.97 -7.13
CA GLY A 207 -0.02 14.88 -5.70
C GLY A 207 -0.17 16.24 -5.01
N ARG A 208 -0.59 16.23 -3.75
CA ARG A 208 -0.76 17.44 -2.91
C ARG A 208 0.38 17.47 -1.89
N LEU A 209 1.43 18.22 -2.17
CA LEU A 209 2.59 18.40 -1.30
C LEU A 209 3.33 19.72 -1.60
N ALA A 210 4.21 20.13 -0.69
CA ALA A 210 5.19 21.18 -0.94
C ALA A 210 6.30 20.73 -1.92
N VAL A 211 7.01 21.72 -2.49
CA VAL A 211 8.21 21.54 -3.33
C VAL A 211 9.35 22.37 -2.71
N ASP A 212 9.70 22.01 -1.48
CA ASP A 212 10.71 22.67 -0.65
C ASP A 212 12.13 22.16 -0.94
N GLY A 213 12.26 20.89 -1.36
CA GLY A 213 13.52 20.17 -1.49
C GLY A 213 13.81 19.22 -0.33
N ASP A 214 12.91 19.09 0.66
CA ASP A 214 13.09 18.27 1.86
C ASP A 214 12.31 16.94 1.79
N PHE A 215 13.01 15.81 1.95
CA PHE A 215 12.35 14.49 1.98
C PHE A 215 11.82 14.20 3.38
N GLY A 216 10.82 14.99 3.78
CA GLY A 216 10.05 14.81 5.01
C GLY A 216 8.90 13.78 4.88
N PRO A 217 8.05 13.67 5.92
CA PRO A 217 6.94 12.72 5.96
C PRO A 217 5.89 12.90 4.85
N GLU A 218 5.63 14.13 4.39
CA GLU A 218 4.69 14.35 3.28
C GLU A 218 5.24 13.79 1.96
N THR A 219 6.50 14.10 1.63
CA THR A 219 7.22 13.54 0.47
C THR A 219 7.19 12.01 0.48
N LEU A 220 7.46 11.39 1.64
CA LEU A 220 7.38 9.93 1.84
C LEU A 220 5.97 9.36 1.57
N LEU A 221 4.94 10.00 2.13
CA LEU A 221 3.55 9.58 2.01
C LEU A 221 3.08 9.68 0.56
N ARG A 222 3.42 10.76 -0.15
CA ARG A 222 3.07 10.92 -1.57
C ARG A 222 3.84 9.98 -2.49
N LEU A 223 5.13 9.74 -2.23
CA LEU A 223 5.89 8.76 -3.01
C LEU A 223 5.31 7.35 -2.85
N THR A 224 5.04 6.94 -1.60
CA THR A 224 4.46 5.63 -1.29
C THR A 224 3.08 5.46 -1.95
N ALA A 225 2.27 6.53 -1.98
CA ALA A 225 0.99 6.52 -2.68
C ALA A 225 1.14 6.44 -4.21
N PHE A 226 2.10 7.19 -4.78
CA PHE A 226 2.41 7.15 -6.21
C PHE A 226 2.86 5.77 -6.68
N GLN A 227 3.74 5.09 -5.91
CA GLN A 227 4.23 3.76 -6.26
C GLN A 227 3.09 2.74 -6.37
N VAL A 228 2.21 2.68 -5.37
CA VAL A 228 1.03 1.80 -5.38
C VAL A 228 0.08 2.13 -6.53
N LEU A 229 -0.14 3.42 -6.84
CA LEU A 229 -0.94 3.86 -7.99
C LEU A 229 -0.32 3.52 -9.34
N ALA A 230 1.01 3.37 -9.40
CA ALA A 230 1.74 2.90 -10.57
C ALA A 230 1.70 1.37 -10.75
N GLY A 231 1.18 0.63 -9.76
CA GLY A 231 1.28 -0.83 -9.68
C GLY A 231 2.63 -1.35 -9.20
N MET A 232 3.55 -0.45 -8.80
CA MET A 232 4.85 -0.80 -8.23
C MET A 232 4.70 -1.16 -6.73
N PRO A 233 5.65 -1.93 -6.17
CA PRO A 233 5.70 -2.13 -4.73
C PRO A 233 5.92 -0.84 -3.95
N ALA A 234 5.40 -0.77 -2.73
CA ALA A 234 5.55 0.37 -1.84
C ALA A 234 6.95 0.40 -1.18
N SER A 235 8.02 0.57 -1.96
CA SER A 235 9.39 0.63 -1.43
C SER A 235 9.69 1.90 -0.63
N SER A 236 8.88 2.96 -0.81
CA SER A 236 9.07 4.28 -0.18
C SER A 236 10.44 4.93 -0.49
N VAL A 237 11.09 4.50 -1.57
CA VAL A 237 12.41 4.88 -2.05
C VAL A 237 12.32 5.20 -3.55
N VAL A 238 13.03 6.22 -4.03
CA VAL A 238 13.15 6.50 -5.46
C VAL A 238 14.31 5.69 -6.05
N ASP A 239 13.97 4.48 -6.44
CA ASP A 239 14.77 3.56 -7.25
C ASP A 239 14.56 3.78 -8.76
N GLU A 240 15.30 3.07 -9.61
CA GLU A 240 15.27 3.25 -11.09
C GLU A 240 13.89 2.99 -11.72
N GLU A 241 13.12 2.06 -11.16
CA GLU A 241 11.74 1.79 -11.60
C GLU A 241 10.83 2.98 -11.24
N THR A 242 10.99 3.50 -10.03
CA THR A 242 10.26 4.68 -9.55
C THR A 242 10.60 5.95 -10.34
N LYS A 243 11.87 6.19 -10.68
CA LYS A 243 12.29 7.28 -11.59
C LYS A 243 11.60 7.17 -12.95
N LYS A 244 11.59 5.95 -13.52
CA LYS A 244 10.99 5.66 -14.82
C LYS A 244 9.48 5.91 -14.82
N ALA A 245 8.79 5.51 -13.74
CA ALA A 245 7.37 5.77 -13.57
C ALA A 245 7.05 7.27 -13.43
N LEU A 246 7.85 8.01 -12.65
CA LEU A 246 7.72 9.46 -12.47
C LEU A 246 7.88 10.22 -13.81
N TYR A 247 8.96 9.97 -14.55
CA TYR A 247 9.20 10.65 -15.82
C TYR A 247 8.24 10.24 -16.94
N ALA A 248 7.76 8.99 -16.95
CA ALA A 248 6.76 8.53 -17.91
C ALA A 248 5.40 9.24 -17.76
N GLN A 249 5.10 9.85 -16.61
CA GLN A 249 3.90 10.69 -16.36
C GLN A 249 2.54 10.00 -16.64
N LYS A 250 2.51 8.66 -16.65
CA LYS A 250 1.28 7.86 -16.91
C LYS A 250 0.38 7.69 -15.69
N VAL A 251 0.88 8.02 -14.50
CA VAL A 251 0.23 7.80 -13.21
C VAL A 251 -0.42 9.10 -12.73
N SER A 252 -1.65 9.00 -12.22
CA SER A 252 -2.40 10.14 -11.69
C SER A 252 -2.79 9.89 -10.22
N MET A 253 -2.45 10.86 -9.37
CA MET A 253 -2.83 10.93 -7.96
C MET A 253 -4.12 11.73 -7.73
N ALA A 254 -4.85 12.05 -8.82
CA ALA A 254 -6.09 12.80 -8.74
C ALA A 254 -7.19 11.99 -8.01
N THR A 255 -7.51 12.40 -6.78
CA THR A 255 -8.55 11.79 -5.94
C THR A 255 -9.55 12.83 -5.43
N TRP A 256 -10.58 12.36 -4.70
CA TRP A 256 -11.67 13.19 -4.19
C TRP A 256 -11.19 14.38 -3.32
N SER A 257 -12.04 15.40 -3.20
CA SER A 257 -11.85 16.47 -2.23
C SER A 257 -12.21 16.00 -0.81
N ARG A 258 -11.61 16.64 0.21
CA ARG A 258 -11.92 16.39 1.63
C ARG A 258 -13.42 16.52 1.92
N ASP A 259 -14.11 17.44 1.25
CA ASP A 259 -15.55 17.67 1.41
C ASP A 259 -16.40 16.58 0.74
N LYS A 260 -15.99 16.05 -0.42
CA LYS A 260 -16.66 14.89 -1.04
C LYS A 260 -16.49 13.63 -0.18
N VAL A 261 -15.29 13.42 0.38
CA VAL A 261 -15.03 12.37 1.37
C VAL A 261 -15.92 12.54 2.60
N ALA A 262 -15.93 13.74 3.21
CA ALA A 262 -16.75 14.03 4.39
C ALA A 262 -18.27 13.94 4.11
N LYS A 263 -18.74 14.29 2.91
CA LYS A 263 -20.13 14.06 2.50
C LYS A 263 -20.43 12.56 2.47
N ARG A 264 -19.59 11.79 1.78
CA ARG A 264 -19.80 10.35 1.60
C ARG A 264 -19.73 9.55 2.89
N ILE A 265 -18.87 9.93 3.83
CA ILE A 265 -18.84 9.32 5.16
C ILE A 265 -20.19 9.47 5.86
N ARG A 266 -20.83 10.65 5.81
CA ARG A 266 -22.16 10.87 6.44
C ARG A 266 -23.29 10.11 5.75
N GLU A 267 -23.17 9.86 4.45
CA GLU A 267 -24.13 9.06 3.68
C GLU A 267 -24.01 7.56 3.97
N VAL A 268 -22.82 7.09 4.37
CA VAL A 268 -22.56 5.66 4.67
C VAL A 268 -22.77 5.35 6.15
N PHE A 269 -22.19 6.16 7.05
CA PHE A 269 -22.36 6.04 8.50
C PHE A 269 -23.58 6.84 8.95
N ALA A 270 -24.79 6.39 8.58
CA ALA A 270 -26.02 7.13 8.86
C ALA A 270 -26.37 7.21 10.36
N GLU A 271 -25.89 6.26 11.17
CA GLU A 271 -26.16 6.15 12.61
C GLU A 271 -25.27 7.07 13.46
N ASP A 272 -23.96 7.14 13.21
CA ASP A 272 -23.05 8.16 13.78
C ASP A 272 -22.20 8.87 12.71
N PRO A 273 -22.82 9.75 11.89
CA PRO A 273 -22.13 10.49 10.84
C PRO A 273 -21.16 11.55 11.40
N GLY A 274 -21.35 11.95 12.67
CA GLY A 274 -20.53 12.97 13.33
C GLY A 274 -19.17 12.42 13.76
N THR A 275 -19.17 11.33 14.52
CA THR A 275 -17.94 10.67 14.98
C THR A 275 -17.21 10.04 13.80
N ALA A 276 -17.89 9.44 12.82
CA ALA A 276 -17.24 8.86 11.65
C ALA A 276 -16.39 9.88 10.85
N VAL A 277 -16.92 11.09 10.60
CA VAL A 277 -16.16 12.17 9.95
C VAL A 277 -15.01 12.67 10.84
N ALA A 278 -15.19 12.69 12.16
CA ALA A 278 -14.16 13.11 13.10
C ALA A 278 -13.00 12.10 13.21
N ILE A 279 -13.30 10.79 13.25
CA ILE A 279 -12.32 9.70 13.19
C ILE A 279 -11.51 9.76 11.90
N ALA A 280 -12.17 9.83 10.73
CA ALA A 280 -11.48 9.94 9.45
C ALA A 280 -10.63 11.22 9.33
N ARG A 281 -11.10 12.34 9.91
CA ARG A 281 -10.30 13.58 9.96
C ARG A 281 -9.06 13.45 10.84
N CYS A 282 -9.16 12.76 11.97
CA CYS A 282 -8.01 12.45 12.82
C CYS A 282 -7.02 11.48 12.14
N ALA A 283 -7.54 10.44 11.48
CA ALA A 283 -6.72 9.38 10.89
C ALA A 283 -5.97 9.80 9.61
N SER A 284 -6.58 10.63 8.75
CA SER A 284 -6.06 10.93 7.41
C SER A 284 -6.20 12.39 6.95
N PHE A 285 -6.69 13.29 7.81
CA PHE A 285 -7.15 14.62 7.39
C PHE A 285 -8.16 14.59 6.22
N LEU A 286 -8.95 13.50 6.13
CA LEU A 286 -9.89 13.22 5.03
C LEU A 286 -9.22 13.09 3.64
N ASP A 287 -7.96 12.68 3.61
CA ASP A 287 -7.17 12.47 2.39
C ASP A 287 -7.16 10.97 1.98
N PRO A 288 -7.72 10.60 0.80
CA PRO A 288 -7.72 9.22 0.35
C PRO A 288 -6.34 8.62 0.06
N LEU A 289 -5.31 9.45 -0.17
CA LEU A 289 -3.94 8.99 -0.41
C LEU A 289 -3.05 9.08 0.83
N TRP A 290 -3.66 9.13 2.03
CA TRP A 290 -2.91 9.08 3.28
C TRP A 290 -2.41 7.66 3.54
N VAL A 291 -1.11 7.52 3.84
CA VAL A 291 -0.49 6.24 4.20
C VAL A 291 0.52 6.47 5.31
N LEU A 292 0.42 5.68 6.38
CA LEU A 292 1.33 5.74 7.52
C LEU A 292 2.05 4.39 7.70
N PRO A 293 3.40 4.37 7.85
CA PRO A 293 4.12 3.18 8.25
C PRO A 293 3.96 2.92 9.76
N ASN A 294 3.69 1.66 10.11
CA ASN A 294 3.81 1.14 11.46
C ASN A 294 5.26 0.69 11.69
N THR A 295 5.72 0.61 12.95
CA THR A 295 7.12 0.22 13.21
C THR A 295 7.40 -1.22 12.76
N ASN A 296 6.41 -2.11 12.88
CA ASN A 296 6.50 -3.53 12.49
C ASN A 296 6.51 -3.81 10.97
N GLY A 297 6.79 -2.81 10.13
CA GLY A 297 6.88 -2.93 8.67
C GLY A 297 5.54 -2.92 7.92
N SER A 298 4.42 -3.13 8.62
CA SER A 298 3.08 -2.94 8.03
C SER A 298 2.74 -1.47 7.85
N ARG A 299 1.70 -1.19 7.07
CA ARG A 299 1.18 0.16 6.80
C ARG A 299 -0.32 0.24 7.05
N ASN A 300 -0.78 1.47 7.24
CA ASN A 300 -2.19 1.85 7.37
C ASN A 300 -2.59 2.72 6.18
N TRP A 301 -3.77 2.48 5.60
CA TRP A 301 -4.10 2.98 4.25
C TRP A 301 -5.42 3.76 4.14
N GLY A 302 -5.34 4.90 3.45
CA GLY A 302 -6.46 5.72 2.99
C GLY A 302 -7.25 6.44 4.09
N VAL A 303 -8.48 6.83 3.76
CA VAL A 303 -9.35 7.72 4.56
C VAL A 303 -9.49 7.28 6.03
N PHE A 304 -9.65 5.98 6.26
CA PHE A 304 -9.78 5.37 7.59
C PHE A 304 -8.55 4.56 8.01
N GLN A 305 -7.37 4.75 7.40
CA GLN A 305 -6.12 4.14 7.86
C GLN A 305 -6.23 2.63 8.16
N ILE A 306 -6.84 1.90 7.24
CA ILE A 306 -7.08 0.45 7.39
C ILE A 306 -5.73 -0.26 7.28
N SER A 307 -5.35 -1.05 8.29
CA SER A 307 -4.04 -1.73 8.33
C SER A 307 -3.93 -2.86 7.31
N ASP A 308 -2.72 -3.24 6.91
CA ASP A 308 -2.47 -4.39 6.02
C ASP A 308 -3.15 -5.70 6.46
N VAL A 309 -3.28 -5.91 7.78
CA VAL A 309 -3.98 -7.07 8.35
C VAL A 309 -5.47 -6.99 8.02
N ARG A 310 -6.12 -5.88 8.37
CA ARG A 310 -7.54 -5.64 8.07
C ARG A 310 -7.82 -5.60 6.56
N LEU A 311 -6.89 -5.11 5.73
CA LEU A 311 -7.05 -5.14 4.28
C LEU A 311 -7.14 -6.58 3.77
N ARG A 312 -6.28 -7.50 4.22
CA ARG A 312 -6.35 -8.92 3.82
C ARG A 312 -7.66 -9.57 4.27
N GLU A 313 -8.06 -9.36 5.53
CA GLU A 313 -9.34 -9.85 6.07
C GLU A 313 -10.56 -9.35 5.27
N LEU A 314 -10.50 -8.13 4.73
CA LEU A 314 -11.58 -7.48 3.99
C LEU A 314 -11.53 -7.67 2.46
N GLY A 315 -10.64 -8.53 1.95
CA GLY A 315 -10.45 -8.75 0.50
C GLY A 315 -9.91 -7.53 -0.25
N GLY A 316 -9.20 -6.66 0.46
CA GLY A 316 -8.60 -5.42 -0.03
C GLY A 316 -7.16 -5.60 -0.51
N THR A 317 -6.65 -4.54 -1.15
CA THR A 317 -5.23 -4.34 -1.47
C THR A 317 -4.89 -2.87 -1.20
N PRO A 318 -3.60 -2.48 -1.08
CA PRO A 318 -3.23 -1.06 -0.93
C PRO A 318 -3.84 -0.16 -2.02
N LEU A 319 -3.89 -0.62 -3.27
CA LEU A 319 -4.53 0.10 -4.37
C LEU A 319 -6.05 0.28 -4.16
N ARG A 320 -6.76 -0.77 -3.71
CA ARG A 320 -8.19 -0.65 -3.35
C ARG A 320 -8.42 0.25 -2.13
N ALA A 321 -7.45 0.32 -1.21
CA ALA A 321 -7.55 1.17 -0.03
C ALA A 321 -7.45 2.67 -0.35
N PHE A 322 -6.95 3.05 -1.53
CA PHE A 322 -6.95 4.42 -2.04
C PHE A 322 -8.21 4.81 -2.83
N ASP A 323 -9.09 3.86 -3.19
CA ASP A 323 -10.45 4.18 -3.60
C ASP A 323 -11.24 4.69 -2.38
N PRO A 324 -11.71 5.95 -2.37
CA PRO A 324 -12.44 6.49 -1.22
C PRO A 324 -13.75 5.76 -0.95
N GLU A 325 -14.47 5.31 -1.98
CA GLU A 325 -15.74 4.60 -1.82
C GLU A 325 -15.52 3.22 -1.19
N TRP A 326 -14.48 2.50 -1.65
CA TRP A 326 -14.11 1.21 -1.07
C TRP A 326 -13.61 1.37 0.37
N ASN A 327 -12.74 2.35 0.66
CA ASN A 327 -12.17 2.58 1.98
C ASN A 327 -13.25 2.96 3.01
N ILE A 328 -14.16 3.89 2.67
CA ILE A 328 -15.29 4.28 3.53
C ILE A 328 -16.20 3.08 3.81
N ARG A 329 -16.52 2.25 2.81
CA ARG A 329 -17.34 1.04 3.01
C ARG A 329 -16.61 -0.07 3.77
N ALA A 330 -15.28 -0.17 3.65
CA ALA A 330 -14.47 -1.12 4.40
C ALA A 330 -14.44 -0.75 5.89
N ALA A 331 -14.25 0.53 6.21
CA ALA A 331 -14.40 1.05 7.56
C ALA A 331 -15.81 0.85 8.12
N HIS A 332 -16.86 1.07 7.32
CA HIS A 332 -18.22 0.81 7.77
C HIS A 332 -18.46 -0.67 8.11
N ARG A 333 -17.88 -1.62 7.37
CA ARG A 333 -18.00 -3.06 7.71
C ARG A 333 -17.39 -3.36 9.09
N LEU A 334 -16.19 -2.85 9.36
CA LEU A 334 -15.52 -2.97 10.66
C LEU A 334 -16.36 -2.36 11.79
N TRP A 335 -16.84 -1.13 11.59
CA TRP A 335 -17.72 -0.44 12.54
C TRP A 335 -19.02 -1.21 12.80
N SER A 336 -19.73 -1.65 11.74
CA SER A 336 -21.01 -2.36 11.86
C SER A 336 -20.94 -3.73 12.54
N ALA A 337 -19.74 -4.28 12.74
CA ALA A 337 -19.56 -5.51 13.53
C ALA A 337 -19.75 -5.29 15.04
N ARG A 338 -19.74 -4.03 15.52
CA ARG A 338 -19.95 -3.65 16.94
C ARG A 338 -20.76 -2.37 17.16
N HIS A 339 -21.03 -1.62 16.11
CA HIS A 339 -21.50 -0.22 16.14
C HIS A 339 -20.56 0.73 16.93
N ASP A 340 -19.25 0.43 16.95
CA ASP A 340 -18.22 1.21 17.66
C ASP A 340 -16.99 1.52 16.76
N PHE A 341 -16.10 2.39 17.24
CA PHE A 341 -14.88 2.78 16.52
C PHE A 341 -13.61 2.12 17.10
N HIS A 342 -13.71 0.89 17.62
CA HIS A 342 -12.59 0.21 18.31
C HIS A 342 -11.33 -0.02 17.46
N ASP A 343 -11.46 -0.14 16.12
CA ASP A 343 -10.33 -0.24 15.18
C ASP A 343 -9.53 1.08 15.06
N TRP A 344 -10.01 2.19 15.64
CA TRP A 344 -9.38 3.52 15.62
C TRP A 344 -9.09 4.10 17.03
N PRO A 345 -8.48 3.32 17.94
CA PRO A 345 -8.51 3.62 19.38
C PRO A 345 -7.85 4.95 19.73
N SER A 346 -6.75 5.33 19.06
CA SER A 346 -6.06 6.61 19.30
C SER A 346 -6.91 7.82 18.92
N CYS A 347 -7.65 7.74 17.81
CA CYS A 347 -8.55 8.81 17.39
C CYS A 347 -9.83 8.85 18.23
N GLU A 348 -10.35 7.69 18.62
CA GLU A 348 -11.53 7.61 19.49
C GLU A 348 -11.24 8.19 20.89
N ALA A 349 -10.07 7.89 21.47
CA ALA A 349 -9.61 8.49 22.72
C ALA A 349 -9.48 10.02 22.62
N ALA A 350 -8.79 10.54 21.60
CA ALA A 350 -8.63 11.98 21.39
C ALA A 350 -9.98 12.72 21.26
N LEU A 351 -11.01 12.07 20.69
CA LEU A 351 -12.37 12.63 20.63
C LEU A 351 -13.11 12.57 21.96
N LYS A 352 -12.90 11.52 22.78
CA LYS A 352 -13.44 11.42 24.14
C LYS A 352 -12.85 12.52 25.04
N ASP A 353 -11.54 12.71 25.03
CA ASP A 353 -10.86 13.77 25.79
C ASP A 353 -11.30 15.17 25.34
N SER A 354 -11.45 15.39 24.03
CA SER A 354 -11.96 16.64 23.46
C SER A 354 -13.41 16.96 23.89
N LYS A 355 -14.26 15.94 24.08
CA LYS A 355 -15.62 16.10 24.62
C LYS A 355 -15.58 16.44 26.11
N ASN A 356 -14.77 15.72 26.90
CA ASN A 356 -14.62 15.93 28.33
C ASN A 356 -14.09 17.34 28.68
N SER A 357 -13.09 17.82 27.93
CA SER A 357 -12.52 19.17 28.09
C SER A 357 -13.57 20.27 27.88
N LYS A 358 -14.40 20.16 26.84
CA LYS A 358 -15.50 21.12 26.56
C LYS A 358 -16.56 21.11 27.64
N ASN A 359 -16.98 19.94 28.11
CA ASN A 359 -17.97 19.83 29.18
C ASN A 359 -17.46 20.45 30.50
N SER A 360 -16.17 20.24 30.82
CA SER A 360 -15.52 20.86 31.98
C SER A 360 -15.52 22.39 31.88
N LYS A 361 -15.18 22.95 30.72
CA LYS A 361 -15.19 24.40 30.51
C LYS A 361 -16.59 25.01 30.63
N ASN A 362 -17.58 24.45 29.92
CA ASN A 362 -18.97 24.94 29.99
C ASN A 362 -19.54 24.88 31.42
N SER A 363 -19.17 23.87 32.21
CA SER A 363 -19.56 23.73 33.63
C SER A 363 -18.92 24.78 34.53
N LYS A 364 -17.74 25.32 34.18
CA LYS A 364 -17.11 26.42 34.89
C LYS A 364 -17.74 27.76 34.52
N ASP A 365 -17.83 28.06 33.23
CA ASP A 365 -18.38 29.33 32.71
C ASP A 365 -19.84 29.55 33.20
N SER A 366 -20.62 28.46 33.33
CA SER A 366 -21.98 28.49 33.89
C SER A 366 -22.02 28.78 35.41
N LYS A 367 -21.02 28.34 36.19
CA LYS A 367 -20.95 28.61 37.63
C LYS A 367 -20.57 30.05 37.96
N ASP A 368 -19.69 30.63 37.14
CA ASP A 368 -19.28 32.02 37.31
C ASP A 368 -20.41 32.98 36.86
N THR A 369 -21.21 32.60 35.84
CA THR A 369 -22.39 33.37 35.38
C THR A 369 -23.55 33.42 36.40
N VAL A 370 -23.76 32.36 37.20
CA VAL A 370 -24.84 32.27 38.21
C VAL A 370 -24.50 33.04 39.51
N LYS A 371 -23.36 33.73 39.57
CA LYS A 371 -22.84 34.39 40.77
C LYS A 371 -22.63 35.92 40.61
N SER A 372 -23.36 36.53 39.68
CA SER A 372 -23.40 37.99 39.44
C SER A 372 -24.81 38.53 39.67
#